data_AF-A0A2D4FQD9-F1
#
_entry.id   AF-A0A2D4FQD9-F1
#
_cell.length_a   1.000
_cell.length_b   1.000
_cell.length_c   1.000
_cell.angle_alpha   90.00
_cell.angle_beta   90.00
_cell.angle_gamma   90.00
#
_symmetry.space_group_name_H-M   'P 1'
#
loop_
_entity.id
_entity.type
_entity.pdbx_description
1 polymer ?
#
loop_
_entity_poly.entity_id
_entity_poly.type
_entity_poly.pdbx_seq_one_letter_code
_entity_poly.pdbx_strand_id
1 'polypeptide(L)'
;METLLDNKGAIFLSQPELVDNHPIIYWNLVWYFQRLGLGSDLPQLLLASKHVQTASQATTPEGPFVNVRLLWDVLSSDSDSFPPLYILWRLQRQIPTRLQNWRKDNHPFSLAFLEAVINCLGLGEVHKAIGLFVEKVAGCANPGLLQRSVYREFLFLKIAALGRERVDIAEFDKK
;
A
#
# COMPACT_ATOMS: atom_id res chain seq x y z
N MET A 1 22.03 -0.94 -11.92
CA MET A 1 22.62 -0.06 -10.88
C MET A 1 24.10 0.11 -11.14
N GLU A 2 24.87 -0.97 -11.25
CA GLU A 2 26.31 -0.94 -11.58
C GLU A 2 26.61 -0.08 -12.81
N THR A 3 25.93 -0.32 -13.94
CA THR A 3 26.12 0.47 -15.18
C THR A 3 25.80 1.96 -15.03
N LEU A 4 24.96 2.35 -14.08
CA LEU A 4 24.62 3.76 -13.85
C LEU A 4 25.69 4.43 -12.97
N LEU A 5 26.22 3.69 -11.99
CA LEU A 5 27.31 4.13 -11.13
C LEU A 5 28.63 4.22 -11.89
N ASP A 6 28.89 3.29 -12.82
CA ASP A 6 30.07 3.31 -13.68
C ASP A 6 30.08 4.54 -14.61
N ASN A 7 28.89 4.95 -15.07
CA ASN A 7 28.75 6.07 -16.01
C ASN A 7 28.58 7.44 -15.35
N LYS A 8 27.94 7.52 -14.18
CA LYS A 8 27.60 8.79 -13.51
C LYS A 8 28.27 9.00 -12.14
N GLY A 9 28.92 7.97 -11.60
CA GLY A 9 29.53 7.99 -10.27
C GLY A 9 28.52 7.88 -9.12
N ALA A 10 29.02 7.55 -7.93
CA ALA A 10 28.19 7.39 -6.72
C ALA A 10 27.56 8.72 -6.23
N ILE A 11 28.21 9.85 -6.52
CA ILE A 11 27.73 11.19 -6.15
C ILE A 11 26.37 11.48 -6.80
N PHE A 12 26.09 10.90 -7.97
CA PHE A 12 24.82 11.06 -8.67
C PHE A 12 23.61 10.59 -7.83
N LEU A 13 23.80 9.66 -6.90
CA LEU A 13 22.71 9.18 -6.04
C LEU A 13 22.22 10.24 -5.04
N SER A 14 23.02 11.26 -4.78
CA SER A 14 22.69 12.38 -3.89
C SER A 14 22.20 13.62 -4.64
N GLN A 15 21.92 13.50 -5.94
CA GLN A 15 21.57 14.63 -6.79
C GLN A 15 20.08 14.61 -7.17
N PRO A 16 19.41 15.78 -7.29
CA PRO A 16 17.99 15.86 -7.65
C PRO A 16 17.68 15.22 -9.02
N GLU A 17 18.66 15.18 -9.93
CA GLU A 17 18.58 14.53 -11.24
C GLU A 17 18.29 13.04 -11.14
N LEU A 18 18.57 12.39 -10.00
CA LEU A 18 18.18 11.00 -9.76
C LEU A 18 16.66 10.86 -9.73
N VAL A 19 15.97 11.78 -9.03
CA VAL A 19 14.51 11.81 -8.91
C VAL A 19 13.88 11.99 -10.29
N ASP A 20 14.44 12.91 -11.07
CA ASP A 20 13.89 13.30 -12.36
C ASP A 20 14.14 12.25 -13.46
N ASN A 21 15.36 11.73 -13.55
CA ASN A 21 15.76 10.87 -14.67
C ASN A 21 15.62 9.38 -14.37
N HIS A 22 15.62 8.99 -13.09
CA HIS A 22 15.61 7.58 -12.65
C HIS A 22 14.67 7.35 -11.47
N PRO A 23 13.37 7.71 -11.59
CA PRO A 23 12.43 7.68 -10.47
C PRO A 23 12.26 6.30 -9.85
N ILE A 24 12.36 5.22 -10.64
CA ILE A 24 12.28 3.84 -10.12
C ILE A 24 13.46 3.54 -9.19
N ILE A 25 14.67 3.93 -9.57
CA ILE A 25 15.88 3.71 -8.76
C ILE A 25 15.79 4.55 -7.49
N TYR A 26 15.38 5.81 -7.61
CA TYR A 26 15.14 6.69 -6.47
C TYR A 26 14.19 6.05 -5.45
N TRP A 27 12.99 5.63 -5.87
CA TRP A 27 12.00 5.02 -4.96
C TRP A 27 12.49 3.72 -4.34
N ASN A 28 13.23 2.89 -5.09
CA ASN A 28 13.84 1.68 -4.56
C ASN A 28 14.86 2.00 -3.46
N LEU A 29 15.68 3.04 -3.63
CA LEU A 29 16.65 3.46 -2.62
C LEU A 29 15.97 4.03 -1.38
N VAL A 30 14.97 4.91 -1.53
CA VAL A 30 14.17 5.43 -0.42
C VAL A 30 13.57 4.28 0.39
N TRP A 31 12.96 3.31 -0.30
CA TRP A 31 12.37 2.14 0.32
C TRP A 31 13.40 1.23 1.01
N TYR A 32 14.54 1.00 0.37
CA TYR A 32 15.62 0.16 0.89
C TYR A 32 16.22 0.74 2.18
N PHE A 33 16.55 2.04 2.19
CA PHE A 33 17.07 2.72 3.39
C PHE A 33 16.05 2.69 4.53
N GLN A 34 14.79 2.98 4.24
CA GLN A 34 13.71 2.92 5.25
C GLN A 34 13.56 1.52 5.84
N ARG A 35 13.62 0.46 5.01
CA ARG A 35 13.50 -0.93 5.48
C ARG A 35 14.66 -1.37 6.36
N LEU A 36 15.87 -0.86 6.09
CA LEU A 36 17.05 -1.13 6.90
C LEU A 36 17.21 -0.22 8.12
N GLY A 37 16.33 0.79 8.28
CA GLY A 37 16.45 1.77 9.36
C GLY A 37 17.66 2.70 9.20
N LEU A 38 18.16 2.89 7.97
CA LEU A 38 19.28 3.75 7.68
C LEU A 38 18.82 5.20 7.52
N GLY A 39 19.58 6.14 8.09
CA GLY A 39 19.39 7.56 7.83
C GLY A 39 19.67 7.89 6.36
N SER A 40 18.86 8.78 5.77
CA SER A 40 19.03 9.16 4.38
C SER A 40 18.46 10.55 4.09
N ASP A 41 19.20 11.34 3.33
CA ASP A 41 18.72 12.61 2.78
C ASP A 41 17.99 12.42 1.44
N LEU A 42 17.82 11.17 0.96
CA LEU A 42 17.12 10.86 -0.29
C LEU A 42 15.73 11.53 -0.37
N PRO A 43 14.87 11.51 0.67
CA PRO A 43 13.58 12.19 0.61
C PRO A 43 13.69 13.68 0.31
N GLN A 44 14.76 14.35 0.76
CA GLN A 44 14.95 15.80 0.55
C GLN A 44 15.24 16.14 -0.93
N LEU A 45 15.76 15.19 -1.71
CA LEU A 45 16.01 15.38 -3.14
C LEU A 45 14.73 15.70 -3.93
N LEU A 46 13.56 15.25 -3.44
CA LEU A 46 12.27 15.61 -4.03
C LEU A 46 12.02 17.12 -4.03
N LEU A 47 12.49 17.86 -3.03
CA LEU A 47 12.28 19.32 -2.96
C LEU A 47 13.02 20.07 -4.06
N ALA A 48 14.18 19.55 -4.45
CA ALA A 48 14.99 20.11 -5.53
C ALA A 48 14.60 19.54 -6.92
N SER A 49 13.67 18.59 -6.99
CA SER A 49 13.17 18.03 -8.24
C SER A 49 12.27 19.01 -8.98
N LYS A 50 12.36 18.99 -10.31
CA LYS A 50 11.49 19.77 -11.21
C LYS A 50 10.00 19.47 -11.01
N HIS A 51 9.68 18.26 -10.55
CA HIS A 51 8.31 17.82 -10.30
C HIS A 51 7.64 18.56 -9.13
N VAL A 52 8.41 18.98 -8.12
CA VAL A 52 7.89 19.66 -6.92
C VAL A 52 7.99 21.18 -7.04
N GLN A 53 9.05 21.69 -7.67
CA GLN A 53 9.25 23.13 -7.90
C GLN A 53 8.11 23.77 -8.72
N THR A 54 7.42 22.97 -9.55
CA THR A 54 6.28 23.45 -10.33
C THR A 54 4.99 23.57 -9.48
N ALA A 55 4.92 22.91 -8.33
CA ALA A 55 3.69 22.76 -7.53
C ALA A 55 3.62 23.64 -6.26
N SER A 56 4.74 24.15 -5.74
CA SER A 56 4.77 24.80 -4.42
C SER A 56 5.27 26.26 -4.46
N GLN A 57 4.33 27.22 -4.42
CA GLN A 57 4.57 28.62 -4.03
C GLN A 57 4.14 28.92 -2.59
N ALA A 58 3.84 27.91 -1.76
CA ALA A 58 3.41 28.12 -0.38
C ALA A 58 4.59 27.89 0.60
N THR A 59 5.19 28.99 1.06
CA THR A 59 6.25 28.99 2.07
C THR A 59 5.66 28.84 3.48
N THR A 60 5.88 27.69 4.12
CA THR A 60 5.70 27.53 5.57
C THR A 60 6.97 27.96 6.33
N PRO A 61 6.86 28.51 7.55
CA PRO A 61 8.00 29.03 8.33
C PRO A 61 8.89 27.94 8.95
N GLU A 62 8.37 26.72 9.09
CA GLU A 62 9.14 25.51 9.34
C GLU A 62 9.62 25.01 7.97
N GLY A 63 10.94 24.82 7.78
CA GLY A 63 11.51 24.45 6.49
C GLY A 63 10.81 23.25 5.82
N PRO A 64 10.90 23.10 4.48
CA PRO A 64 10.17 22.06 3.78
C PRO A 64 10.59 20.66 4.28
N PHE A 65 9.65 19.94 4.91
CA PHE A 65 9.84 18.56 5.33
C PHE A 65 9.16 17.62 4.34
N VAL A 66 9.91 16.63 3.84
CA VAL A 66 9.35 15.59 2.98
C VAL A 66 8.91 14.41 3.84
N ASN A 67 7.62 14.06 3.76
CA ASN A 67 7.07 12.88 4.41
C ASN A 67 6.64 11.87 3.34
N VAL A 68 7.35 10.73 3.28
CA VAL A 68 6.99 9.63 2.40
C VAL A 68 6.06 8.67 3.15
N ARG A 69 4.83 8.55 2.66
CA ARG A 69 3.84 7.60 3.20
C ARG A 69 3.36 6.67 2.10
N LEU A 70 3.23 5.39 2.44
CA LEU A 70 2.54 4.42 1.60
C LEU A 70 1.05 4.75 1.57
N LEU A 71 0.55 5.19 0.41
CA LEU A 71 -0.87 5.51 0.23
C LEU A 71 -1.73 4.27 -0.08
N TRP A 72 -1.13 3.09 -0.14
CA TRP A 72 -1.79 1.84 -0.51
C TRP A 72 -3.03 1.50 0.35
N ASP A 73 -3.02 1.92 1.62
CA ASP A 73 -4.11 1.69 2.57
C ASP A 73 -4.70 3.01 3.10
N VAL A 74 -4.40 4.14 2.44
CA VAL A 74 -5.00 5.43 2.79
C VAL A 74 -6.40 5.46 2.21
N LEU A 75 -7.38 5.45 3.12
CA LEU A 75 -8.77 5.69 2.75
C LEU A 75 -8.88 7.17 2.37
N SER A 76 -8.90 7.47 1.08
CA SER A 76 -9.30 8.81 0.62
C SER A 76 -10.76 9.03 0.99
N SER A 77 -11.13 10.29 1.23
CA SER A 77 -12.53 10.73 1.28
C SER A 77 -13.23 10.60 -0.07
N ASP A 78 -12.47 10.42 -1.16
CA ASP A 78 -13.01 10.25 -2.49
C ASP A 78 -13.80 8.94 -2.61
N SER A 79 -14.96 9.05 -3.27
CA SER A 79 -16.04 8.06 -3.31
C SER A 79 -15.71 6.76 -4.06
N ASP A 80 -14.56 6.68 -4.72
CA ASP A 80 -14.29 5.70 -5.77
C ASP A 80 -13.31 4.60 -5.34
N SER A 81 -13.20 4.30 -4.05
CA SER A 81 -12.49 3.11 -3.60
C SER A 81 -13.17 2.48 -2.39
N PHE A 82 -13.34 1.16 -2.42
CA PHE A 82 -13.68 0.40 -1.23
C PHE A 82 -12.49 0.40 -0.25
N PRO A 83 -12.67 0.13 1.05
CA PRO A 83 -11.58 -0.14 1.96
C PRO A 83 -10.99 -1.52 1.68
N PRO A 84 -9.72 -1.75 2.04
CA PRO A 84 -9.16 -3.09 2.10
C PRO A 84 -10.00 -4.02 3.00
N LEU A 85 -10.08 -5.30 2.63
CA LEU A 85 -10.87 -6.32 3.34
C LEU A 85 -10.49 -6.43 4.82
N TYR A 86 -9.21 -6.24 5.17
CA TYR A 86 -8.76 -6.29 6.56
C TYR A 86 -9.31 -5.12 7.40
N ILE A 87 -9.59 -3.96 6.80
CA ILE A 87 -10.25 -2.84 7.46
C ILE A 87 -11.72 -3.16 7.66
N LEU A 88 -12.39 -3.71 6.63
CA LEU A 88 -13.78 -4.14 6.71
C LEU A 88 -13.99 -5.18 7.80
N TRP A 89 -13.10 -6.17 7.89
CA TRP A 89 -13.08 -7.16 8.96
C TRP A 89 -13.03 -6.50 10.34
N ARG A 90 -12.12 -5.54 10.54
CA ARG A 90 -11.99 -4.83 11.82
C ARG A 90 -13.22 -3.99 12.16
N LEU A 91 -13.79 -3.29 11.18
CA LEU A 91 -15.00 -2.49 11.35
C LEU A 91 -16.21 -3.35 11.73
N GLN A 92 -16.42 -4.47 11.04
CA GLN A 92 -17.54 -5.38 11.28
C GLN A 92 -17.39 -6.16 12.60
N ARG A 93 -16.16 -6.42 13.05
CA ARG A 93 -15.86 -7.06 14.34
C ARG A 93 -15.71 -6.08 15.51
N GLN A 94 -16.03 -4.80 15.30
CA GLN A 94 -15.93 -3.73 16.32
C GLN A 94 -14.54 -3.61 16.96
N ILE A 95 -13.48 -3.97 16.23
CA ILE A 95 -12.11 -3.83 16.70
C ILE A 95 -11.75 -2.34 16.71
N PRO A 96 -11.22 -1.78 17.83
CA PRO A 96 -10.84 -0.39 17.90
C PRO A 96 -9.86 -0.03 16.77
N THR A 97 -10.30 0.87 15.88
CA THR A 97 -9.48 1.40 14.78
C THR A 97 -9.69 2.91 14.71
N ARG A 98 -8.67 3.65 14.26
CA ARG A 98 -8.77 5.11 14.03
C ARG A 98 -9.74 5.49 12.89
N LEU A 99 -10.47 4.53 12.34
CA LEU A 99 -11.23 4.59 11.09
C LEU A 99 -12.74 4.45 11.30
N GLN A 100 -13.24 4.61 12.54
CA GLN A 100 -14.66 4.42 12.87
C GLN A 100 -15.61 5.32 12.06
N ASN A 101 -15.12 6.43 11.53
CA ASN A 101 -15.90 7.42 10.78
C ASN A 101 -16.05 7.07 9.28
N TRP A 102 -15.40 6.02 8.78
CA TRP A 102 -15.52 5.63 7.37
C TRP A 102 -16.88 4.96 7.12
N ARG A 103 -17.55 5.31 6.01
CA ARG A 103 -18.95 4.94 5.72
C ARG A 103 -19.12 3.42 5.59
N LYS A 104 -19.59 2.78 6.66
CA LYS A 104 -19.80 1.32 6.76
C LYS A 104 -20.64 0.71 5.62
N ASP A 105 -21.44 1.52 4.93
CA ASP A 105 -22.41 1.05 3.92
C ASP A 105 -21.96 1.24 2.46
N ASN A 106 -20.77 1.80 2.22
CA ASN A 106 -20.27 2.06 0.86
C ASN A 106 -19.50 0.88 0.24
N HIS A 107 -19.74 -0.36 0.66
CA HIS A 107 -19.03 -1.54 0.13
C HIS A 107 -19.92 -2.78 -0.03
N PRO A 108 -19.59 -3.70 -0.97
CA PRO A 108 -20.39 -4.89 -1.25
C PRO A 108 -20.12 -6.07 -0.28
N PHE A 109 -19.03 -6.03 0.49
CA PHE A 109 -18.51 -7.17 1.24
C PHE A 109 -19.16 -7.38 2.63
N SER A 110 -19.98 -8.42 2.78
CA SER A 110 -20.57 -8.77 4.07
C SER A 110 -19.59 -9.51 4.99
N LEU A 111 -19.91 -9.60 6.29
CA LEU A 111 -19.12 -10.38 7.24
C LEU A 111 -19.04 -11.86 6.83
N ALA A 112 -20.16 -12.44 6.42
CA ALA A 112 -20.22 -13.83 5.95
C ALA A 112 -19.30 -14.07 4.74
N PHE A 113 -19.18 -13.09 3.84
CA PHE A 113 -18.23 -13.16 2.73
C PHE A 113 -16.77 -13.17 3.23
N LEU A 114 -16.42 -12.27 4.15
CA LEU A 114 -15.08 -12.23 4.72
C LEU A 114 -14.72 -13.55 5.42
N GLU A 115 -15.64 -14.11 6.20
CA GLU A 115 -15.47 -15.40 6.86
C GLU A 115 -15.28 -16.54 5.86
N ALA A 116 -16.06 -16.56 4.77
CA ALA A 116 -15.89 -17.55 3.70
C ALA A 116 -14.51 -17.47 3.04
N VAL A 117 -14.01 -16.26 2.77
CA VAL A 117 -12.66 -16.04 2.24
C VAL A 117 -11.61 -16.51 3.24
N ILE A 118 -11.72 -16.13 4.52
CA ILE A 118 -10.79 -16.56 5.58
C ILE A 118 -10.76 -18.08 5.70
N ASN A 119 -11.91 -18.75 5.63
CA ASN A 119 -11.99 -20.21 5.67
C ASN A 119 -11.25 -20.85 4.49
N CYS A 120 -11.45 -20.34 3.26
CA CYS A 120 -10.70 -20.82 2.09
C CYS A 120 -9.18 -20.63 2.27
N LEU A 121 -8.75 -19.46 2.75
CA LEU A 121 -7.34 -19.16 3.02
C LEU A 121 -6.74 -19.99 4.16
N GLY A 122 -7.57 -20.38 5.13
CA GLY A 122 -7.21 -21.28 6.23
C GLY A 122 -6.99 -22.73 5.76
N LEU A 123 -7.80 -23.18 4.79
CA LEU A 123 -7.68 -24.51 4.16
C LEU A 123 -6.62 -24.57 3.06
N GLY A 124 -5.99 -23.44 2.71
CA GLY A 124 -5.04 -23.36 1.60
C GLY A 124 -5.70 -23.33 0.21
N GLU A 125 -7.03 -23.20 0.14
CA GLU A 125 -7.82 -23.11 -1.09
C GLU A 125 -7.77 -21.68 -1.67
N VAL A 126 -6.58 -21.16 -1.98
CA VAL A 126 -6.38 -19.78 -2.44
C VAL A 126 -7.16 -19.50 -3.73
N HIS A 127 -7.16 -20.42 -4.69
CA HIS A 127 -7.92 -20.26 -5.94
C HIS A 127 -9.43 -20.09 -5.71
N LYS A 128 -10.00 -20.78 -4.71
CA LYS A 128 -11.41 -20.65 -4.35
C LYS A 128 -11.68 -19.30 -3.69
N ALA A 129 -10.77 -18.82 -2.84
CA ALA A 129 -10.83 -17.47 -2.28
C ALA A 129 -10.79 -16.40 -3.39
N ILE A 130 -9.91 -16.55 -4.39
CA ILE A 130 -9.85 -15.68 -5.57
C ILE A 130 -11.18 -15.73 -6.33
N GLY A 131 -11.72 -16.93 -6.58
CA GLY A 131 -13.01 -17.11 -7.26
C GLY A 131 -14.15 -16.37 -6.57
N LEU A 132 -14.31 -16.57 -5.26
CA LEU A 132 -15.31 -15.85 -4.44
C LEU A 132 -15.13 -14.34 -4.55
N PHE A 133 -13.89 -13.86 -4.47
CA PHE A 133 -13.57 -12.44 -4.56
C PHE A 133 -13.91 -11.86 -5.93
N VAL A 134 -13.48 -12.51 -7.02
CA VAL A 134 -13.74 -12.07 -8.39
C VAL A 134 -15.25 -12.05 -8.68
N GLU A 135 -15.98 -13.09 -8.29
CA GLU A 135 -17.44 -13.15 -8.44
C GLU A 135 -18.12 -12.00 -7.70
N LYS A 136 -17.71 -11.74 -6.46
CA LYS A 136 -18.27 -10.65 -5.65
C LYS A 136 -18.02 -9.28 -6.26
N VAL A 137 -16.86 -9.09 -6.87
CA VAL A 137 -16.45 -7.84 -7.53
C VAL A 137 -17.10 -7.66 -8.88
N ALA A 138 -17.27 -8.73 -9.66
CA ALA A 138 -17.96 -8.71 -10.95
C ALA A 138 -19.44 -8.30 -10.80
N GLY A 139 -20.06 -8.59 -9.66
CA GLY A 139 -21.40 -8.10 -9.31
C GLY A 139 -21.48 -6.63 -8.91
N CYS A 140 -20.37 -5.90 -8.85
CA CYS A 140 -20.33 -4.49 -8.47
C CYS A 140 -20.33 -3.58 -9.70
N ALA A 141 -21.16 -2.54 -9.69
CA ALA A 141 -21.33 -1.61 -10.81
C ALA A 141 -20.06 -0.82 -11.18
N ASN A 142 -19.05 -0.76 -10.29
CA ASN A 142 -17.80 -0.05 -10.50
C ASN A 142 -16.59 -1.00 -10.30
N PRO A 143 -16.04 -1.59 -11.37
CA PRO A 143 -14.88 -2.47 -11.28
C PRO A 143 -13.54 -1.74 -11.05
N GLY A 144 -13.48 -0.42 -11.25
CA GLY A 144 -12.29 0.41 -10.99
C GLY A 144 -11.93 0.58 -9.50
N LEU A 145 -12.80 0.13 -8.59
CA LEU A 145 -12.69 0.34 -7.13
C LEU A 145 -11.66 -0.55 -6.44
N LEU A 146 -11.02 -1.47 -7.18
CA LEU A 146 -10.02 -2.42 -6.66
C LEU A 146 -8.72 -2.33 -7.45
N GLN A 147 -8.04 -1.19 -7.34
CA GLN A 147 -6.64 -1.05 -7.76
C GLN A 147 -5.65 -1.65 -6.74
N ARG A 148 -6.09 -2.63 -5.94
CA ARG A 148 -5.28 -3.27 -4.90
C ARG A 148 -5.00 -4.72 -5.26
N SER A 149 -3.77 -5.17 -5.01
CA SER A 149 -3.40 -6.56 -5.29
C SER A 149 -4.24 -7.52 -4.44
N VAL A 150 -4.80 -8.55 -5.07
CA VAL A 150 -5.54 -9.63 -4.40
C VAL A 150 -4.68 -10.30 -3.31
N TYR A 151 -3.37 -10.46 -3.58
CA TYR A 151 -2.42 -10.96 -2.59
C TYR A 151 -2.43 -10.15 -1.28
N ARG A 152 -2.29 -8.82 -1.34
CA ARG A 152 -2.33 -7.94 -0.15
C ARG A 152 -3.69 -7.97 0.55
N GLU A 153 -4.79 -7.99 -0.21
CA GLU A 153 -6.14 -8.12 0.36
C GLU A 153 -6.25 -9.38 1.23
N PHE A 154 -5.77 -10.51 0.71
CA PHE A 154 -5.86 -11.80 1.40
C PHE A 154 -4.86 -11.95 2.53
N LEU A 155 -3.61 -11.53 2.32
CA LEU A 155 -2.57 -11.59 3.36
C LEU A 155 -2.99 -10.78 4.59
N PHE A 156 -3.40 -9.53 4.40
CA PHE A 156 -3.77 -8.67 5.52
C PHE A 156 -5.10 -9.07 6.15
N LEU A 157 -6.06 -9.57 5.36
CA LEU A 157 -7.28 -10.15 5.92
C LEU A 157 -6.96 -11.34 6.82
N LYS A 158 -6.11 -12.27 6.36
CA LYS A 158 -5.67 -13.44 7.11
C LYS A 158 -4.94 -13.04 8.41
N ILE A 159 -4.03 -12.07 8.34
CA ILE A 159 -3.33 -11.53 9.52
C ILE A 159 -4.30 -10.85 10.49
N ALA A 160 -5.27 -10.07 9.98
CA ALA A 160 -6.26 -9.39 10.82
C ALA A 160 -7.25 -10.36 11.49
N ALA A 161 -7.54 -11.49 10.86
CA ALA A 161 -8.45 -12.50 11.37
C ALA A 161 -7.79 -13.50 12.33
N LEU A 162 -6.60 -13.99 11.98
CA LEU A 162 -5.91 -15.07 12.72
C LEU A 162 -4.83 -14.54 13.68
N GLY A 163 -4.39 -13.30 13.50
CA GLY A 163 -3.25 -12.71 14.22
C GLY A 163 -1.92 -12.98 13.53
N ARG A 164 -1.00 -12.02 13.61
CA ARG A 164 0.32 -12.07 12.96
C ARG A 164 1.13 -13.31 13.35
N GLU A 165 1.07 -13.72 14.61
CA GLU A 165 1.83 -14.88 15.13
C GLU A 165 1.38 -16.22 14.54
N ARG A 166 0.17 -16.29 13.96
CA ARG A 166 -0.39 -17.52 13.40
C ARG A 166 -0.30 -17.61 11.88
N VAL A 167 0.20 -16.57 11.22
CA VAL A 167 0.30 -16.51 9.76
C VAL A 167 1.75 -16.59 9.35
N ASP A 168 2.14 -17.74 8.82
CA ASP A 168 3.43 -17.88 8.14
C ASP A 168 3.37 -17.22 6.76
N ILE A 169 4.02 -16.06 6.66
CA ILE A 169 4.10 -15.29 5.41
C ILE A 169 4.92 -16.05 4.36
N ALA A 170 5.98 -16.74 4.76
CA ALA A 170 6.82 -17.50 3.83
C ALA A 170 6.10 -18.73 3.26
N GLU A 171 5.19 -19.33 4.02
CA GLU A 171 4.28 -20.36 3.51
C GLU A 171 3.23 -19.77 2.57
N PHE A 172 2.69 -18.60 2.90
CA PHE A 172 1.70 -17.91 2.07
C PHE A 172 2.27 -17.49 0.71
N ASP A 173 3.53 -17.04 0.68
CA ASP A 173 4.24 -16.60 -0.55
C ASP A 173 4.50 -17.72 -1.57
N LYS A 174 4.40 -18.98 -1.14
CA LYS A 174 4.64 -20.16 -1.99
C LYS A 174 3.38 -20.69 -2.68
N LYS A 175 2.21 -20.13 -2.38
CA LYS A 175 0.90 -20.56 -2.89
C LYS A 175 0.43 -19.66 -4.02
#